data_AF-A0A7S2D7S1-F1
#
_entry.id   AF-A0A7S2D7S1-F1
#
_cell.length_a   1.000
_cell.length_b   1.000
_cell.length_c   1.000
_cell.angle_alpha   90.00
_cell.angle_beta   90.00
_cell.angle_gamma   90.00
#
_symmetry.space_group_name_H-M   'P 1'
#
loop_
_entity.id
_entity.type
_entity.pdbx_description
1 polymer ?
#
loop_
_entity_poly.entity_id
_entity_poly.type
_entity_poly.pdbx_seq_one_letter_code
_entity_poly.pdbx_strand_id
1 'polypeptide(L)'
;ISGNMNPDQPWSTLRAAIATEPNDPAGSAFMKFSSTCFYFGQELSLALAGKGPPPPIGLIHTSFGGSTIEQWLDKKTIATCANATLSKANGEWHTARVLPYASMTLKGWVWYQGENDMHGFFGNSAQQTGYSCLMARLVHAWRELWSATAGTTDPHAPFGLVTLAPSGTEGGNDIGTMRWAQTAGNDIGTM
;
A
#
# COMPACT_ATOMS: atom_id res chain seq x y z
N ILE A 1 -18.45 7.96 -1.27
CA ILE A 1 -17.91 6.86 -0.44
C ILE A 1 -17.15 7.51 0.70
N SER A 2 -17.61 7.37 1.94
CA SER A 2 -16.86 7.80 3.13
C SER A 2 -15.60 6.92 3.22
N GLY A 3 -14.42 7.55 3.22
CA GLY A 3 -13.15 6.82 3.25
C GLY A 3 -12.92 6.07 4.56
N ASN A 4 -12.17 4.96 4.49
CA ASN A 4 -11.85 4.12 5.65
C ASN A 4 -10.70 4.66 6.51
N MET A 5 -10.05 5.76 6.10
CA MET A 5 -8.95 6.38 6.83
C MET A 5 -9.32 7.83 7.14
N ASN A 6 -9.28 8.17 8.43
CA ASN A 6 -9.43 9.52 8.94
C ASN A 6 -8.03 10.18 8.97
N PRO A 7 -7.72 11.12 8.05
CA PRO A 7 -6.40 11.73 7.94
C PRO A 7 -6.04 12.62 9.14
N ASP A 8 -7.04 12.99 9.96
CA ASP A 8 -6.87 13.86 11.13
C ASP A 8 -6.64 13.05 12.42
N GLN A 9 -6.47 11.73 12.34
CA GLN A 9 -6.16 10.91 13.51
C GLN A 9 -4.76 11.24 14.03
N PRO A 10 -4.62 11.64 15.31
CA PRO A 10 -3.32 11.91 15.88
C PRO A 10 -2.51 10.62 16.00
N TRP A 11 -1.18 10.76 15.94
CA TRP A 11 -0.28 9.70 16.34
C TRP A 11 -0.59 9.26 17.76
N SER A 12 -0.88 7.97 17.93
CA SER A 12 -1.27 7.42 19.22
C SER A 12 -0.57 6.08 19.45
N THR A 13 -0.30 5.79 20.72
CA THR A 13 0.10 4.44 21.10
C THR A 13 -1.11 3.51 21.00
N LEU A 14 -0.88 2.21 20.81
CA LEU A 14 -1.96 1.22 20.81
C LEU A 14 -2.84 1.32 22.08
N ARG A 15 -2.22 1.53 23.25
CA ARG A 15 -2.94 1.70 24.52
C ARG A 15 -3.86 2.93 24.49
N ALA A 16 -3.40 4.04 23.93
CA ALA A 16 -4.20 5.25 23.77
C ALA A 16 -5.30 5.07 22.73
N ALA A 17 -5.04 4.36 21.62
CA ALA A 17 -6.03 4.07 20.58
C ALA A 17 -7.14 3.11 21.05
N ILE A 18 -6.85 2.23 22.01
CA ILE A 18 -7.81 1.32 22.65
C ILE A 18 -8.61 2.04 23.74
N ALA A 19 -7.97 2.95 24.49
CA ALA A 19 -8.66 3.76 25.48
C ALA A 19 -9.78 4.55 24.79
N THR A 20 -11.02 4.13 25.02
CA THR A 20 -12.23 4.69 24.44
C THR A 20 -12.31 6.19 24.67
N GLU A 21 -12.67 6.95 23.64
CA GLU A 21 -13.41 8.19 23.81
C GLU A 21 -14.80 7.82 24.32
N PRO A 22 -15.20 8.18 25.55
CA PRO A 22 -16.44 7.68 26.19
C PRO A 22 -17.73 7.96 25.40
N ASN A 23 -17.67 8.78 24.35
CA ASN A 23 -18.80 9.25 23.56
C ASN A 23 -18.61 9.10 22.03
N ASP A 24 -17.70 8.24 21.53
CA ASP A 24 -17.55 8.02 20.08
C ASP A 24 -18.52 6.93 19.58
N PRO A 25 -19.61 7.28 18.86
CA PRO A 25 -20.57 6.32 18.32
C PRO A 25 -19.97 5.40 17.23
N ALA A 26 -18.76 5.69 16.73
CA ALA A 26 -18.07 4.90 15.71
C ALA A 26 -17.00 3.93 16.29
N GLY A 27 -16.94 3.77 17.62
CA GLY A 27 -15.97 2.90 18.29
C GLY A 27 -14.59 3.55 18.47
N SER A 28 -13.68 2.88 19.19
CA SER A 28 -12.34 3.41 19.48
C SER A 28 -11.53 3.66 18.20
N ALA A 29 -10.52 4.55 18.26
CA ALA A 29 -9.62 4.80 17.13
C ALA A 29 -8.96 3.52 16.61
N PHE A 30 -8.72 2.56 17.50
CA PHE A 30 -8.26 1.22 17.16
C PHE A 30 -9.19 0.47 16.20
N MET A 31 -10.51 0.55 16.39
CA MET A 31 -11.50 -0.12 15.52
C MET A 31 -11.56 0.46 14.10
N LYS A 32 -11.04 1.67 13.91
CA LYS A 32 -10.92 2.35 12.61
C LYS A 32 -9.58 2.06 11.92
N PHE A 33 -8.65 1.38 12.60
CA PHE A 33 -7.33 1.05 12.06
C PHE A 33 -7.36 -0.23 11.22
N SER A 34 -6.47 -0.32 10.23
CA SER A 34 -6.34 -1.50 9.38
C SER A 34 -6.00 -2.76 10.21
N SER A 35 -6.90 -3.76 10.15
CA SER A 35 -6.68 -5.08 10.75
C SER A 35 -5.44 -5.75 10.17
N THR A 36 -5.23 -5.68 8.85
CA THR A 36 -4.03 -6.19 8.17
C THR A 36 -2.76 -5.55 8.71
N CYS A 37 -2.75 -4.22 8.88
CA CYS A 37 -1.58 -3.53 9.43
C CYS A 37 -1.32 -3.94 10.88
N PHE A 38 -2.37 -4.04 11.71
CA PHE A 38 -2.25 -4.43 13.10
C PHE A 38 -1.70 -5.85 13.27
N TYR A 39 -2.31 -6.84 12.62
CA TYR A 39 -1.87 -8.23 12.72
C TYR A 39 -0.46 -8.41 12.14
N PHE A 40 -0.10 -7.72 11.05
CA PHE A 40 1.27 -7.74 10.54
C PHE A 40 2.27 -7.21 11.59
N GLY A 41 1.98 -6.07 12.23
CA GLY A 41 2.85 -5.52 13.27
C GLY A 41 2.93 -6.40 14.51
N GLN A 42 1.84 -7.07 14.89
CA GLN A 42 1.80 -8.03 15.99
C GLN A 42 2.71 -9.23 15.69
N GLU A 43 2.54 -9.87 14.53
CA GLU A 43 3.35 -11.03 14.14
C GLU A 43 4.82 -10.65 13.95
N LEU A 44 5.10 -9.46 13.41
CA LEU A 44 6.48 -8.95 13.30
C LEU A 44 7.11 -8.76 14.69
N SER A 45 6.37 -8.20 15.64
CA SER A 45 6.84 -8.04 17.02
C SER A 45 7.17 -9.39 17.66
N LEU A 46 6.29 -10.39 17.48
CA LEU A 46 6.49 -11.75 17.98
C LEU A 46 7.70 -12.44 17.32
N ALA A 47 7.86 -12.31 16.01
CA ALA A 47 8.99 -12.86 15.27
C ALA A 47 10.33 -12.23 15.70
N LEU A 48 10.33 -10.95 16.08
CA LEU A 48 11.52 -10.26 16.59
C LEU A 48 11.80 -10.57 18.06
N ALA A 49 10.80 -10.92 18.85
CA ALA A 49 10.96 -11.28 20.26
C ALA A 49 11.91 -12.47 20.47
N GLY A 50 11.97 -13.40 19.50
CA GLY A 50 12.94 -14.51 19.51
C GLY A 50 14.41 -14.07 19.39
N LYS A 51 14.67 -12.79 19.09
CA LYS A 51 16.01 -12.20 18.94
C LYS A 51 16.36 -11.21 20.05
N GLY A 52 15.49 -11.06 21.07
CA GLY A 52 15.61 -10.08 22.15
C GLY A 52 14.36 -9.20 22.27
N PRO A 53 14.35 -8.18 23.15
CA PRO A 53 13.21 -7.27 23.25
C PRO A 53 12.94 -6.61 21.88
N PRO A 54 11.73 -6.75 21.31
CA PRO A 54 11.45 -6.19 20.00
C PRO A 54 11.54 -4.66 20.07
N PRO A 55 12.13 -4.00 19.06
CA PRO A 55 12.14 -2.54 19.00
C PRO A 55 10.69 -2.01 18.89
N PRO A 56 10.43 -0.75 19.27
CA PRO A 56 9.13 -0.13 19.02
C PRO A 56 8.79 -0.17 17.52
N ILE A 57 7.62 -0.72 17.17
CA ILE A 57 7.12 -0.80 15.80
C ILE A 57 6.05 0.28 15.61
N GLY A 58 6.31 1.20 14.69
CA GLY A 58 5.31 2.15 14.19
C GLY A 58 4.57 1.58 12.98
N LEU A 59 3.26 1.75 12.93
CA LEU A 59 2.42 1.33 11.80
C LEU A 59 1.72 2.56 11.21
N ILE A 60 1.72 2.67 9.89
CA ILE A 60 1.06 3.74 9.15
C ILE A 60 0.03 3.09 8.23
N HIS A 61 -1.23 3.53 8.34
CA HIS A 61 -2.32 3.03 7.50
C HIS A 61 -2.81 4.17 6.62
N THR A 62 -2.62 4.05 5.30
CA THR A 62 -3.02 5.08 4.34
C THR A 62 -4.13 4.67 3.38
N SER A 63 -4.59 3.41 3.42
CA SER A 63 -5.42 2.82 2.37
C SER A 63 -6.79 3.49 2.18
N PHE A 64 -7.31 3.38 0.95
CA PHE A 64 -8.59 3.95 0.54
C PHE A 64 -9.33 3.00 -0.39
N GLY A 65 -10.56 2.63 -0.01
CA GLY A 65 -11.38 1.69 -0.77
C GLY A 65 -11.81 2.24 -2.13
N GLY A 66 -11.88 1.37 -3.13
CA GLY A 66 -12.26 1.74 -4.51
C GLY A 66 -11.21 2.53 -5.28
N SER A 67 -9.97 2.58 -4.79
CA SER A 67 -8.86 3.22 -5.51
C SER A 67 -8.25 2.28 -6.55
N THR A 68 -7.84 2.84 -7.70
CA THR A 68 -6.98 2.15 -8.69
C THR A 68 -5.51 2.50 -8.46
N ILE A 69 -4.58 1.69 -8.98
CA ILE A 69 -3.15 1.92 -8.79
C ILE A 69 -2.66 3.26 -9.36
N GLU A 70 -3.28 3.77 -10.43
CA GLU A 70 -2.95 5.08 -11.01
C GLU A 70 -3.21 6.24 -10.05
N GLN A 71 -4.06 6.06 -9.04
CA GLN A 71 -4.31 7.11 -8.04
C GLN A 71 -3.14 7.23 -7.05
N TRP A 72 -2.31 6.20 -6.90
CA TRP A 72 -1.20 6.11 -5.94
C TRP A 72 0.17 6.45 -6.52
N LEU A 73 0.24 6.70 -7.83
CA LEU A 73 1.43 7.12 -8.56
C LEU A 73 1.30 8.56 -9.03
N ASP A 74 2.42 9.27 -9.18
CA ASP A 74 2.41 10.56 -9.86
C ASP A 74 2.18 10.39 -11.38
N LYS A 75 1.69 11.45 -12.03
CA LYS A 75 1.33 11.40 -13.46
C LYS A 75 2.52 11.14 -14.37
N LYS A 76 3.73 11.56 -14.00
CA LYS A 76 4.93 11.30 -14.80
C LYS A 76 5.28 9.81 -14.74
N THR A 77 5.18 9.18 -13.58
CA THR A 77 5.39 7.73 -13.45
C THR A 77 4.35 6.93 -14.22
N ILE A 78 3.06 7.29 -14.13
CA ILE A 78 1.98 6.63 -14.88
C ILE A 78 2.24 6.69 -16.39
N ALA A 79 2.71 7.83 -16.90
CA ALA A 79 2.98 8.02 -18.33
C ALA A 79 4.10 7.10 -18.88
N THR A 80 4.88 6.44 -18.01
CA THR A 80 5.89 5.45 -18.43
C THR A 80 5.31 4.07 -18.73
N CYS A 81 4.04 3.84 -18.41
CA CYS A 81 3.34 2.58 -18.64
C CYS A 81 2.25 2.77 -19.71
N ALA A 82 2.38 2.07 -20.83
CA ALA A 82 1.33 2.05 -21.85
C ALA A 82 0.09 1.28 -21.33
N ASN A 83 -1.08 1.59 -21.88
CA ASN A 83 -2.35 0.91 -21.54
C ASN A 83 -2.76 1.00 -20.05
N ALA A 84 -2.30 2.01 -19.31
CA ALA A 84 -2.83 2.35 -18.00
C ALA A 84 -4.29 2.83 -18.10
N THR A 85 -5.10 2.56 -17.06
CA THR A 85 -6.52 2.94 -17.04
C THR A 85 -6.64 4.38 -16.52
N LEU A 86 -6.50 5.34 -17.43
CA LEU A 86 -6.44 6.75 -17.04
C LEU A 86 -7.80 7.32 -16.61
N SER A 87 -7.79 8.09 -15.53
CA SER A 87 -8.95 8.82 -15.02
C SER A 87 -8.58 10.22 -14.53
N LYS A 88 -9.59 11.02 -14.15
CA LYS A 88 -9.36 12.32 -13.50
C LYS A 88 -8.72 12.19 -12.11
N ALA A 89 -8.87 11.05 -11.44
CA ALA A 89 -8.36 10.78 -10.10
C ALA A 89 -6.88 10.38 -10.08
N ASN A 90 -6.22 10.25 -11.23
CA ASN A 90 -4.81 9.83 -11.31
C ASN A 90 -3.90 10.76 -10.48
N GLY A 91 -3.11 10.15 -9.59
CA GLY A 91 -2.21 10.83 -8.65
C GLY A 91 -2.88 11.55 -7.47
N GLU A 92 -4.19 11.41 -7.29
CA GLU A 92 -4.92 12.01 -6.16
C GLU A 92 -4.40 11.48 -4.82
N TRP A 93 -4.32 10.15 -4.66
CA TRP A 93 -3.84 9.53 -3.43
C TRP A 93 -2.34 9.59 -3.26
N HIS A 94 -1.56 9.64 -4.35
CA HIS A 94 -0.15 9.99 -4.27
C HIS A 94 0.02 11.33 -3.52
N THR A 95 -0.72 12.35 -3.94
CA THR A 95 -0.61 13.68 -3.33
C THR A 95 -1.17 13.72 -1.91
N ALA A 96 -2.39 13.18 -1.71
CA ALA A 96 -3.11 13.33 -0.45
C ALA A 96 -2.71 12.32 0.63
N ARG A 97 -2.12 11.17 0.27
CA ARG A 97 -1.94 10.02 1.18
C ARG A 97 -0.54 9.40 1.17
N VAL A 98 0.27 9.66 0.14
CA VAL A 98 1.66 9.17 0.05
C VAL A 98 2.63 10.27 0.48
N LEU A 99 2.57 11.44 -0.16
CA LEU A 99 3.50 12.55 0.10
C LEU A 99 3.55 13.05 1.56
N PRO A 100 2.47 13.07 2.35
CA PRO A 100 2.54 13.49 3.76
C PRO A 100 3.50 12.66 4.61
N TYR A 101 3.82 11.43 4.20
CA TYR A 101 4.70 10.51 4.92
C TYR A 101 6.08 10.33 4.26
N ALA A 102 6.34 11.00 3.13
CA ALA A 102 7.58 10.86 2.36
C ALA A 102 8.84 11.31 3.12
N SER A 103 8.69 12.16 4.14
CA SER A 103 9.78 12.62 5.00
C SER A 103 10.08 11.68 6.17
N MET A 104 9.28 10.63 6.37
CA MET A 104 9.52 9.64 7.42
C MET A 104 10.56 8.61 6.96
N THR A 105 11.27 8.00 7.91
CA THR A 105 12.09 6.81 7.61
C THR A 105 11.25 5.55 7.74
N LEU A 106 11.17 4.76 6.66
CA LEU A 106 10.41 3.51 6.65
C LEU A 106 11.35 2.29 6.69
N LYS A 107 10.82 1.17 7.19
CA LYS A 107 11.48 -0.15 7.13
C LYS A 107 10.89 -1.08 6.09
N GLY A 108 9.82 -0.67 5.42
CA GLY A 108 9.17 -1.43 4.37
C GLY A 108 7.71 -1.03 4.19
N TRP A 109 7.05 -1.69 3.25
CA TRP A 109 5.65 -1.44 2.90
C TRP A 109 4.87 -2.75 2.86
N VAL A 110 3.56 -2.64 3.06
CA VAL A 110 2.59 -3.70 2.78
C VAL A 110 1.55 -3.11 1.84
N TRP A 111 1.41 -3.71 0.67
CA TRP A 111 0.53 -3.26 -0.40
C TRP A 111 -0.53 -4.32 -0.69
N TYR A 112 -1.77 -3.93 -0.49
CA TYR A 112 -2.94 -4.74 -0.83
C TYR A 112 -3.93 -3.86 -1.58
N GLN A 113 -3.93 -4.04 -2.89
CA GLN A 113 -4.76 -3.32 -3.84
C GLN A 113 -4.82 -4.11 -5.16
N GLY A 114 -5.89 -3.92 -5.91
CA GLY A 114 -6.01 -4.36 -7.30
C GLY A 114 -7.45 -4.62 -7.72
N GLU A 115 -8.37 -4.64 -6.76
CA GLU A 115 -9.79 -4.93 -6.92
C GLU A 115 -10.42 -4.04 -8.00
N ASN A 116 -10.16 -2.73 -7.93
CA ASN A 116 -10.72 -1.77 -8.87
C ASN A 116 -9.96 -1.71 -10.22
N ASP A 117 -8.81 -2.39 -10.32
CA ASP A 117 -8.03 -2.54 -11.56
C ASP A 117 -8.41 -3.81 -12.34
N MET A 118 -9.26 -4.68 -11.77
CA MET A 118 -9.75 -5.90 -12.43
C MET A 118 -10.46 -5.66 -13.76
N HIS A 119 -10.92 -4.44 -14.02
CA HIS A 119 -11.60 -4.04 -15.25
C HIS A 119 -10.66 -3.43 -16.29
N GLY A 120 -9.38 -3.25 -15.95
CA GLY A 120 -8.37 -2.65 -16.81
C GLY A 120 -7.53 -3.66 -17.59
N PHE A 121 -6.47 -3.16 -18.22
CA PHE A 121 -5.49 -4.00 -18.90
C PHE A 121 -4.38 -4.43 -17.93
N PHE A 122 -4.22 -5.73 -17.70
CA PHE A 122 -3.22 -6.26 -16.76
C PHE A 122 -1.78 -6.16 -17.27
N GLY A 123 -1.58 -6.35 -18.57
CA GLY A 123 -0.31 -6.13 -19.25
C GLY A 123 0.87 -6.96 -18.73
N ASN A 124 2.07 -6.43 -18.96
CA ASN A 124 3.36 -7.05 -18.66
C ASN A 124 4.41 -5.97 -18.35
N SER A 125 5.19 -6.16 -17.29
CA SER A 125 6.23 -5.20 -16.83
C SER A 125 7.36 -5.02 -17.85
N ALA A 126 7.87 -6.12 -18.42
CA ALA A 126 8.96 -6.11 -19.39
C ALA A 126 8.56 -5.38 -20.69
N GLN A 127 7.28 -5.41 -21.04
CA GLN A 127 6.71 -4.64 -22.15
C GLN A 127 6.25 -3.24 -21.74
N GLN A 128 6.40 -2.86 -20.48
CA GLN A 128 5.95 -1.59 -19.92
C GLN A 128 4.46 -1.31 -20.14
N THR A 129 3.62 -2.34 -19.98
CA THR A 129 2.17 -2.22 -20.22
C THR A 129 1.32 -2.58 -19.01
N GLY A 130 0.18 -1.91 -18.88
CA GLY A 130 -0.90 -2.24 -17.96
C GLY A 130 -0.54 -2.19 -16.47
N TYR A 131 -1.36 -2.85 -15.66
CA TYR A 131 -1.19 -2.96 -14.22
C TYR A 131 0.19 -3.50 -13.82
N SER A 132 0.71 -4.50 -14.54
CA SER A 132 2.02 -5.09 -14.25
C SER A 132 3.16 -4.06 -14.28
N CYS A 133 3.13 -3.15 -15.26
CA CYS A 133 4.08 -2.05 -15.32
C CYS A 133 3.89 -1.07 -14.16
N LEU A 134 2.63 -0.69 -13.87
CA LEU A 134 2.32 0.26 -12.79
C LEU A 134 2.74 -0.29 -11.42
N MET A 135 2.54 -1.60 -11.18
CA MET A 135 2.95 -2.27 -9.95
C MET A 135 4.47 -2.22 -9.78
N ALA A 136 5.25 -2.54 -10.83
CA ALA A 136 6.70 -2.40 -10.81
C ALA A 136 7.14 -0.94 -10.56
N ARG A 137 6.52 0.00 -11.28
CA ARG A 137 6.81 1.44 -11.13
C ARG A 137 6.47 1.99 -9.76
N LEU A 138 5.41 1.50 -9.11
CA LEU A 138 5.05 1.88 -7.74
C LEU A 138 6.15 1.50 -6.75
N VAL A 139 6.64 0.27 -6.81
CA VAL A 139 7.72 -0.21 -5.93
C VAL A 139 8.97 0.65 -6.10
N HIS A 140 9.39 0.89 -7.34
CA HIS A 140 10.56 1.73 -7.63
C HIS A 140 10.35 3.18 -7.18
N ALA A 141 9.24 3.80 -7.55
CA ALA A 141 8.96 5.21 -7.23
C ALA A 141 8.92 5.43 -5.72
N TRP A 142 8.35 4.51 -4.94
CA TRP A 142 8.32 4.65 -3.48
C TRP A 142 9.69 4.40 -2.86
N ARG A 143 10.46 3.40 -3.32
CA ARG A 143 11.85 3.22 -2.86
C ARG A 143 12.67 4.48 -3.10
N GLU A 144 12.63 5.03 -4.32
CA GLU A 144 13.33 6.26 -4.69
C GLU A 144 12.89 7.46 -3.85
N LEU A 145 11.58 7.65 -3.66
CA LEU A 145 11.03 8.76 -2.89
C LEU A 145 11.51 8.74 -1.44
N TRP A 146 11.48 7.57 -0.79
CA TRP A 146 11.84 7.43 0.63
C TRP A 146 13.34 7.28 0.89
N SER A 147 14.12 6.83 -0.09
CA SER A 147 15.58 6.75 -0.01
C SER A 147 16.29 7.98 -0.58
N ALA A 148 15.55 9.04 -0.93
CA ALA A 148 16.10 10.27 -1.49
C ALA A 148 17.10 10.98 -0.55
N THR A 149 16.97 10.75 0.77
CA THR A 149 17.92 11.25 1.78
C THR A 149 18.81 10.11 2.25
N ALA A 150 20.13 10.28 2.15
CA ALA A 150 21.06 9.24 2.60
C ALA A 150 20.88 8.95 4.11
N GLY A 151 20.86 7.66 4.47
CA GLY A 151 20.76 7.20 5.85
C GLY A 151 19.34 7.09 6.43
N THR A 152 18.29 7.33 5.63
CA THR A 152 16.89 7.14 6.04
C THR A 152 16.38 5.73 5.72
N THR A 153 15.61 5.58 4.64
CA THR A 153 15.01 4.33 4.18
C THR A 153 16.01 3.59 3.29
N ASP A 154 16.13 2.28 3.47
CA ASP A 154 16.93 1.43 2.60
C ASP A 154 16.33 1.43 1.18
N PRO A 155 17.11 1.73 0.12
CA PRO A 155 16.65 1.63 -1.28
C PRO A 155 16.09 0.24 -1.65
N HIS A 156 16.50 -0.82 -0.93
CA HIS A 156 16.03 -2.18 -1.09
C HIS A 156 15.08 -2.62 0.03
N ALA A 157 14.48 -1.67 0.75
CA ALA A 157 13.53 -1.98 1.81
C ALA A 157 12.42 -2.93 1.30
N PRO A 158 12.00 -3.90 2.15
CA PRO A 158 11.05 -4.91 1.77
C PRO A 158 9.70 -4.30 1.37
N PHE A 159 9.13 -4.83 0.29
CA PHE A 159 7.83 -4.43 -0.23
C PHE A 159 6.93 -5.66 -0.28
N GLY A 160 6.09 -5.83 0.74
CA GLY A 160 5.16 -6.95 0.86
C GLY A 160 3.96 -6.74 -0.04
N LEU A 161 3.71 -7.64 -0.98
CA LEU A 161 2.55 -7.60 -1.88
C LEU A 161 1.53 -8.65 -1.46
N VAL A 162 0.26 -8.27 -1.45
CA VAL A 162 -0.86 -9.17 -1.21
C VAL A 162 -1.59 -9.42 -2.53
N THR A 163 -1.61 -10.68 -2.97
CA THR A 163 -2.36 -11.08 -4.14
C THR A 163 -3.86 -11.15 -3.84
N LEU A 164 -4.71 -10.66 -4.73
CA LEU A 164 -6.16 -10.62 -4.51
C LEU A 164 -6.72 -12.01 -4.19
N ALA A 165 -7.65 -12.08 -3.25
CA ALA A 165 -8.42 -13.29 -2.99
C ALA A 165 -9.40 -13.57 -4.15
N PRO A 166 -9.75 -14.84 -4.43
CA PRO A 166 -10.65 -15.19 -5.55
C PRO A 166 -12.13 -15.05 -5.15
N SER A 167 -12.43 -14.20 -4.17
CA SER A 167 -13.72 -14.14 -3.47
C SER A 167 -14.39 -12.79 -3.66
N GLY A 168 -15.73 -12.77 -3.62
CA GLY A 168 -16.53 -11.56 -3.63
C GLY A 168 -16.87 -11.03 -5.03
N THR A 169 -17.40 -9.80 -5.07
CA THR A 169 -17.74 -9.08 -6.31
C THR A 169 -16.54 -8.39 -6.94
N GLU A 170 -15.43 -8.32 -6.21
CA GLU A 170 -14.20 -7.62 -6.59
C GLU A 170 -13.20 -8.55 -7.29
N GLY A 171 -13.34 -9.86 -7.12
CA GLY A 171 -12.63 -10.87 -7.92
C GLY A 171 -13.36 -11.13 -9.24
N GLY A 172 -12.72 -10.79 -10.36
CA GLY A 172 -13.23 -11.07 -11.71
C GLY A 172 -12.83 -12.46 -12.24
N ASN A 173 -13.38 -12.82 -13.42
CA ASN A 173 -13.09 -14.10 -14.10
C ASN A 173 -11.59 -14.33 -14.38
N ASP A 174 -10.82 -13.25 -14.52
CA ASP A 174 -9.40 -13.27 -14.86
C ASP A 174 -8.47 -13.11 -13.64
N ILE A 175 -8.92 -13.53 -12.45
CA ILE A 175 -8.16 -13.39 -11.21
C ILE A 175 -6.76 -14.01 -11.27
N GLY A 176 -6.59 -15.10 -12.02
CA GLY A 176 -5.27 -15.72 -12.23
C GLY A 176 -4.30 -14.77 -12.93
N THR A 177 -4.77 -14.10 -13.99
CA THR A 177 -3.99 -13.11 -14.74
C THR A 177 -3.73 -11.86 -13.91
N MET A 178 -4.70 -11.43 -13.09
CA MET A 178 -4.45 -10.31 -12.16
C MET A 178 -3.37 -10.66 -11.13
N ARG A 179 -3.43 -11.83 -10.51
CA ARG A 179 -2.40 -12.27 -9.55
C ARG A 179 -1.01 -12.31 -10.18
N TRP A 180 -0.94 -12.75 -11.44
CA TRP A 180 0.28 -12.69 -12.22
C TRP A 180 0.76 -11.25 -12.43
N ALA A 181 -0.14 -10.33 -12.74
CA ALA A 181 0.17 -8.91 -12.91
C ALA A 181 0.58 -8.23 -11.60
N GLN A 182 0.00 -8.62 -10.46
CA GLN A 182 0.42 -8.17 -9.12
C GLN A 182 1.86 -8.60 -8.79
N THR A 183 2.33 -9.70 -9.39
CA THR A 183 3.73 -10.12 -9.33
C THR A 183 4.61 -9.52 -10.43
N ALA A 184 4.13 -8.47 -11.10
CA ALA A 184 4.76 -7.84 -12.26
C ALA A 184 5.17 -8.85 -13.33
N GLY A 185 4.36 -9.88 -13.57
CA GLY A 185 4.61 -10.88 -14.60
C GLY A 185 5.94 -11.67 -14.52
N ASN A 186 6.49 -11.82 -13.31
CA ASN A 186 7.73 -12.53 -12.90
C ASN A 186 8.97 -11.66 -12.57
N ASP A 187 8.92 -10.33 -12.65
CA ASP A 187 10.13 -9.50 -12.46
C ASP A 187 10.44 -9.07 -11.02
N ILE A 188 9.71 -9.55 -9.99
CA ILE A 188 9.95 -9.12 -8.60
C ILE A 188 11.34 -9.48 -8.05
N GLY A 189 11.98 -10.53 -8.58
CA GLY A 189 13.29 -10.99 -8.12
C GLY A 189 14.46 -10.08 -8.49
N THR A 190 14.25 -9.12 -9.39
CA THR A 190 15.29 -8.21 -9.89
C THR A 190 14.97 -6.73 -9.69
N MET A 191 13.87 -6.40 -8.98
CA MET A 191 13.43 -5.02 -8.69
C MET A 191 13.92 -4.47 -7.36
#